data_AF-A0A1E1K4I4-F1
#
_entry.id   AF-A0A1E1K4I4-F1
#
_cell.length_a   1.000
_cell.length_b   1.000
_cell.length_c   1.000
_cell.angle_alpha   90.00
_cell.angle_beta   90.00
_cell.angle_gamma   90.00
#
_symmetry.space_group_name_H-M   'P 1'
#
loop_
_entity.id
_entity.type
_entity.pdbx_description
1 polymer ?
#
loop_
_entity_poly.entity_id
_entity_poly.type
_entity_poly.pdbx_seq_one_letter_code
_entity_poly.pdbx_strand_id
1 'polypeptide(L)'
;MAFSFAKAAEMSAALCAKPSTSDEPPPPYDPSILPPNPGFCELAFRERLDNRIPGGGMSSAQYFAPCKSCGIVCGDEIPPVYKNGWLDWIDPSVNFRWESHVAIKKGEKDDIEERRRELLGCWICWEYEQVWREPMEVQEWYKHMRRHFFVEGYRICTGKTGAMQRRRNCRLGSCPKIHS
;
A
#
# COMPACT_ATOMS: atom_id res chain seq x y z
N MET A 1 -8.16 -26.78 -17.53
CA MET A 1 -7.16 -25.77 -17.09
C MET A 1 -7.19 -24.60 -18.07
N ALA A 2 -7.87 -23.51 -17.75
CA ALA A 2 -8.00 -22.35 -18.67
C ALA A 2 -8.20 -21.01 -17.93
N PHE A 3 -7.76 -20.89 -16.67
CA PHE A 3 -8.00 -19.68 -15.85
C PHE A 3 -6.77 -18.77 -15.66
N SER A 4 -5.57 -19.16 -16.12
CA SER A 4 -4.34 -18.41 -15.84
C SER A 4 -3.88 -17.43 -16.93
N PHE A 5 -4.38 -17.53 -18.17
CA PHE A 5 -3.89 -16.68 -19.26
C PHE A 5 -4.60 -15.32 -19.36
N ALA A 6 -5.88 -15.22 -18.98
CA ALA A 6 -6.62 -13.96 -19.02
C ALA A 6 -6.12 -12.93 -17.99
N LYS A 7 -5.81 -13.39 -16.78
CA LYS A 7 -5.34 -12.54 -15.67
C LYS A 7 -3.94 -11.95 -15.93
N ALA A 8 -3.05 -12.74 -16.55
CA ALA A 8 -1.72 -12.30 -16.95
C ALA A 8 -1.77 -11.30 -18.12
N ALA A 9 -2.68 -11.49 -19.08
CA ALA A 9 -2.87 -10.58 -20.21
C ALA A 9 -3.45 -9.21 -19.76
N GLU A 10 -4.40 -9.20 -18.81
CA GLU A 10 -4.89 -7.95 -18.20
C GLU A 10 -3.81 -7.21 -17.40
N MET A 11 -2.96 -7.93 -16.67
CA MET A 11 -1.82 -7.33 -15.96
C MET A 11 -0.80 -6.72 -16.92
N SER A 12 -0.53 -7.36 -18.06
CA SER A 12 0.40 -6.83 -19.07
C SER A 12 -0.17 -5.62 -19.83
N ALA A 13 -1.47 -5.61 -20.11
CA ALA A 13 -2.12 -4.48 -20.79
C ALA A 13 -2.18 -3.24 -19.88
N ALA A 14 -2.40 -3.41 -18.57
CA ALA A 14 -2.40 -2.33 -17.60
C ALA A 14 -1.02 -1.66 -17.44
N LEU A 15 0.07 -2.40 -17.59
CA LEU A 15 1.43 -1.84 -17.52
C LEU A 15 1.78 -0.95 -18.73
N CYS A 16 1.10 -1.14 -19.86
CA CYS A 16 1.25 -0.33 -21.08
C CYS A 16 0.11 0.68 -21.29
N ALA A 17 -0.83 0.79 -20.35
CA ALA A 17 -1.97 1.69 -20.46
C ALA A 17 -1.55 3.16 -20.34
N LYS A 18 -2.23 4.03 -21.10
CA LYS A 18 -2.01 5.48 -21.01
C LYS A 18 -2.47 6.00 -19.64
N PRO A 19 -1.83 7.05 -19.09
CA PRO A 19 -2.24 7.67 -17.83
C PRO A 19 -3.70 8.13 -17.88
N SER A 20 -4.37 8.12 -16.73
CA SER A 20 -5.68 8.77 -16.60
C SER A 20 -5.59 10.25 -16.99
N THR A 21 -6.55 10.72 -17.79
CA THR A 21 -6.68 12.13 -18.18
C THR A 21 -7.63 12.91 -17.26
N SER A 22 -8.14 12.28 -16.18
CA SER A 22 -9.06 12.93 -15.24
C SER A 22 -8.32 13.85 -14.27
N ASP A 23 -8.78 15.09 -14.18
CA ASP A 23 -8.24 16.07 -13.23
C ASP A 23 -8.79 15.92 -11.79
N GLU A 24 -9.83 15.11 -11.60
CA GLU A 24 -10.48 14.91 -10.31
C GLU A 24 -10.02 13.60 -9.65
N PRO A 25 -9.51 13.63 -8.39
CA PRO A 25 -9.16 12.41 -7.67
C PRO A 25 -10.42 11.60 -7.32
N PRO A 26 -10.30 10.27 -7.15
CA PRO A 26 -11.41 9.47 -6.63
C PRO A 26 -11.89 10.00 -5.28
N PRO A 27 -13.20 9.88 -4.98
CA PRO A 27 -13.76 10.39 -3.73
C PRO A 27 -13.08 9.73 -2.53
N PRO A 28 -12.96 10.44 -1.38
CA PRO A 28 -12.46 9.83 -0.16
C PRO A 28 -13.35 8.65 0.25
N TYR A 29 -12.76 7.58 0.77
CA TYR A 29 -13.53 6.49 1.35
C TYR A 29 -14.25 6.92 2.62
N ASP A 30 -15.37 6.25 2.91
CA ASP A 30 -16.09 6.41 4.17
C ASP A 30 -15.51 5.45 5.24
N PRO A 31 -14.82 5.98 6.28
CA PRO A 31 -14.24 5.14 7.33
C PRO A 31 -15.28 4.44 8.20
N SER A 32 -16.55 4.88 8.19
CA SER A 32 -17.62 4.32 9.04
C SER A 32 -18.15 2.97 8.54
N ILE A 33 -17.90 2.66 7.27
CA ILE A 33 -18.36 1.42 6.62
C ILE A 33 -17.23 0.45 6.31
N LEU A 34 -16.01 0.71 6.82
CA LEU A 34 -14.89 -0.18 6.54
C LEU A 34 -15.14 -1.57 7.16
N PRO A 35 -14.94 -2.65 6.38
CA PRO A 35 -14.99 -4.02 6.90
C PRO A 35 -14.00 -4.22 8.07
N PRO A 36 -14.08 -5.34 8.83
CA PRO A 36 -13.03 -5.69 9.76
C PRO A 36 -11.68 -5.93 9.05
N ASN A 37 -10.59 -5.95 9.81
CA ASN A 37 -9.25 -6.21 9.30
C ASN A 37 -9.24 -7.49 8.42
N PRO A 38 -8.99 -7.39 7.11
CA PRO A 38 -9.13 -8.48 6.15
C PRO A 38 -7.96 -9.47 6.18
N GLY A 39 -6.88 -9.15 6.90
CA GLY A 39 -5.67 -9.95 6.92
C GLY A 39 -4.37 -9.17 7.11
N PHE A 40 -4.40 -7.84 7.21
CA PHE A 40 -3.22 -7.07 7.61
C PHE A 40 -2.73 -7.54 8.98
N CYS A 41 -1.42 -7.41 9.22
CA CYS A 41 -0.89 -7.58 10.56
C CYS A 41 -1.61 -6.63 11.54
N GLU A 42 -1.96 -7.11 12.72
CA GLU A 42 -2.74 -6.32 13.69
C GLU A 42 -2.06 -5.00 14.07
N LEU A 43 -0.73 -5.00 14.19
CA LEU A 43 0.02 -3.78 14.49
C LEU A 43 0.07 -2.83 13.28
N ALA A 44 0.15 -3.36 12.06
CA ALA A 44 0.07 -2.58 10.83
C ALA A 44 -1.31 -1.91 10.69
N PHE A 45 -2.35 -2.68 10.92
CA PHE A 45 -3.73 -2.23 10.87
C PHE A 45 -4.00 -1.14 11.90
N ARG A 46 -3.54 -1.32 13.15
CA ARG A 46 -3.67 -0.30 14.20
C ARG A 46 -2.89 0.97 13.86
N GLU A 47 -1.66 0.84 13.37
CA GLU A 47 -0.85 1.99 12.96
C GLU A 47 -1.55 2.82 11.88
N ARG A 48 -2.16 2.18 10.88
CA ARG A 48 -2.94 2.87 9.84
C ARG A 48 -4.08 3.71 10.43
N LEU A 49 -4.74 3.22 11.47
CA LEU A 49 -5.81 3.95 12.16
C LEU A 49 -5.26 5.08 13.04
N ASP A 50 -4.19 4.82 13.80
CA ASP A 50 -3.55 5.81 14.67
C ASP A 50 -2.92 6.95 13.88
N ASN A 51 -2.45 6.69 12.66
CA ASN A 51 -1.90 7.68 11.74
C ASN A 51 -2.97 8.68 11.23
N ARG A 52 -4.24 8.53 11.62
CA ARG A 52 -5.29 9.55 11.42
C ARG A 52 -5.33 10.60 12.54
N ILE A 53 -4.71 10.33 13.68
CA ILE A 53 -4.75 11.17 14.88
C ILE A 53 -3.47 12.01 14.99
N PRO A 54 -3.56 13.34 15.23
CA PRO A 54 -2.39 14.18 15.49
C PRO A 54 -1.52 13.62 16.64
N GLY A 55 -0.23 13.38 16.37
CA GLY A 55 0.70 12.78 17.34
C GLY A 55 0.55 11.27 17.54
N GLY A 56 -0.45 10.63 16.92
CA GLY A 56 -0.61 9.17 16.93
C GLY A 56 0.37 8.46 16.01
N GLY A 57 0.51 7.15 16.18
CA GLY A 57 1.35 6.27 15.37
C GLY A 57 2.86 6.35 15.64
N MET A 58 3.61 5.52 14.96
CA MET A 58 5.05 5.35 15.15
C MET A 58 5.89 6.51 14.60
N SER A 59 7.12 6.64 15.11
CA SER A 59 8.17 7.51 14.58
C SER A 59 8.87 6.88 13.37
N SER A 60 9.50 7.68 12.51
CA SER A 60 10.15 7.19 11.29
C SER A 60 11.19 6.09 11.52
N ALA A 61 11.94 6.15 12.63
CA ALA A 61 12.95 5.13 12.95
C ALA A 61 12.34 3.77 13.29
N GLN A 62 11.10 3.73 13.79
CA GLN A 62 10.47 2.49 14.24
C GLN A 62 9.99 1.60 13.08
N TYR A 63 9.76 2.15 11.89
CA TYR A 63 9.32 1.35 10.72
C TYR A 63 10.44 0.46 10.15
N PHE A 64 11.70 0.72 10.50
CA PHE A 64 12.84 -0.12 10.11
C PHE A 64 13.13 -1.24 11.12
N ALA A 65 12.46 -1.23 12.28
CA ALA A 65 12.59 -2.30 13.27
C ALA A 65 11.67 -3.49 12.91
N PRO A 66 12.02 -4.71 13.34
CA PRO A 66 11.11 -5.85 13.23
C PRO A 66 9.75 -5.55 13.87
N CYS A 67 8.67 -5.85 13.15
CA CYS A 67 7.31 -5.69 13.66
C CYS A 67 7.15 -6.51 14.94
N LYS A 68 6.71 -5.87 16.03
CA LYS A 68 6.56 -6.54 17.33
C LYS A 68 5.48 -7.62 17.35
N SER A 69 4.55 -7.60 16.39
CA SER A 69 3.47 -8.58 16.27
C SER A 69 3.88 -9.80 15.44
N CYS A 70 4.45 -9.61 14.25
CA CYS A 70 4.75 -10.70 13.32
C CYS A 70 6.24 -10.92 13.02
N GLY A 71 7.13 -10.03 13.44
CA GLY A 71 8.58 -10.11 13.24
C GLY A 71 9.10 -9.67 11.86
N ILE A 72 8.22 -9.27 10.93
CA ILE A 72 8.61 -8.78 9.59
C ILE A 72 9.42 -7.49 9.71
N VAL A 73 10.45 -7.38 8.87
CA VAL A 73 11.21 -6.14 8.64
C VAL A 73 10.87 -5.68 7.23
N CYS A 74 10.28 -4.49 7.09
CA CYS A 74 10.00 -3.91 5.78
C CYS A 74 11.27 -3.29 5.20
N GLY A 75 11.55 -3.60 3.93
CA GLY A 75 12.61 -2.92 3.19
C GLY A 75 12.20 -1.50 2.77
N ASP A 76 13.19 -0.70 2.36
CA ASP A 76 12.99 0.64 1.77
C ASP A 76 13.26 0.67 0.26
N GLU A 77 13.76 -0.42 -0.32
CA GLU A 77 14.00 -0.52 -1.75
C GLU A 77 12.69 -0.46 -2.55
N ILE A 78 12.69 0.39 -3.58
CA ILE A 78 11.59 0.56 -4.52
C ILE A 78 11.96 -0.10 -5.85
N PRO A 79 11.25 -1.17 -6.25
CA PRO A 79 11.51 -1.87 -7.49
C PRO A 79 11.49 -0.95 -8.74
N PRO A 80 12.42 -1.13 -9.69
CA PRO A 80 12.45 -0.35 -10.94
C PRO A 80 11.14 -0.39 -11.74
N VAL A 81 10.40 -1.50 -11.66
CA VAL A 81 9.10 -1.67 -12.34
C VAL A 81 8.06 -0.63 -11.92
N TYR A 82 8.15 -0.10 -10.69
CA TYR A 82 7.26 0.96 -10.23
C TYR A 82 7.49 2.28 -11.00
N LYS A 83 8.74 2.56 -11.36
CA LYS A 83 9.20 3.85 -11.91
C LYS A 83 9.21 3.87 -13.44
N ASN A 84 9.27 2.70 -14.07
CA ASN A 84 9.46 2.57 -15.52
C ASN A 84 8.47 3.44 -16.34
N GLY A 85 8.98 4.36 -17.17
CA GLY A 85 8.16 5.20 -18.05
C GLY A 85 7.24 6.22 -17.36
N TRP A 86 7.37 6.42 -16.05
CA TRP A 86 6.69 7.50 -15.32
C TRP A 86 7.76 8.49 -14.89
N LEU A 87 7.76 9.72 -15.40
CA LEU A 87 8.84 10.70 -15.17
C LEU A 87 8.71 11.43 -13.82
N ASP A 88 7.49 11.76 -13.41
CA ASP A 88 7.18 12.48 -12.17
C ASP A 88 6.54 11.55 -11.12
N TRP A 89 7.10 10.34 -10.98
CA TRP A 89 6.56 9.37 -10.02
C TRP A 89 6.81 9.83 -8.58
N ILE A 90 5.90 9.42 -7.69
CA ILE A 90 6.04 9.64 -6.26
C ILE A 90 6.23 8.30 -5.59
N ASP A 91 7.27 8.20 -4.78
CA ASP A 91 7.59 7.01 -4.02
C ASP A 91 6.56 6.79 -2.89
N PRO A 92 5.91 5.61 -2.80
CA PRO A 92 5.18 5.22 -1.61
C PRO A 92 6.13 5.28 -0.42
N SER A 93 5.71 5.90 0.68
CA SER A 93 6.59 5.99 1.85
C SER A 93 6.82 4.61 2.47
N VAL A 94 7.96 4.44 3.13
CA VAL A 94 8.24 3.25 3.96
C VAL A 94 7.13 3.01 4.99
N ASN A 95 6.52 4.08 5.53
CA ASN A 95 5.39 3.92 6.47
C ASN A 95 4.19 3.25 5.79
N PHE A 96 3.87 3.63 4.55
CA PHE A 96 2.73 3.06 3.83
C PHE A 96 2.97 1.58 3.48
N ARG A 97 4.20 1.23 3.07
CA ARG A 97 4.62 -0.16 2.90
C ARG A 97 4.52 -0.93 4.22
N TRP A 98 4.98 -0.33 5.32
CA TRP A 98 4.90 -0.94 6.63
C TRP A 98 3.45 -1.12 7.08
N GLU A 99 2.58 -0.13 6.96
CA GLU A 99 1.15 -0.27 7.25
C GLU A 99 0.49 -1.34 6.38
N SER A 100 1.04 -1.64 5.21
CA SER A 100 0.51 -2.63 4.27
C SER A 100 0.91 -4.07 4.60
N HIS A 101 1.79 -4.32 5.56
CA HIS A 101 2.30 -5.68 5.77
C HIS A 101 1.25 -6.65 6.35
N VAL A 102 1.33 -7.89 5.87
CA VAL A 102 0.46 -9.00 6.25
C VAL A 102 1.23 -9.98 7.13
N ALA A 103 0.60 -10.45 8.20
CA ALA A 103 1.20 -11.47 9.05
C ALA A 103 1.06 -12.85 8.39
N ILE A 104 2.17 -13.56 8.20
CA ILE A 104 2.14 -14.98 7.84
C ILE A 104 1.84 -15.75 9.13
N LYS A 105 0.76 -16.54 9.15
CA LYS A 105 0.36 -17.29 10.34
C LYS A 105 1.48 -18.28 10.74
N LYS A 106 1.84 -18.29 12.03
CA LYS A 106 2.68 -19.34 12.62
C LYS A 106 2.00 -20.70 12.38
N GLY A 107 2.56 -21.52 11.49
CA GLY A 107 2.10 -22.88 11.23
C GLY A 107 2.01 -23.26 9.76
N GLU A 108 2.08 -22.31 8.81
CA GLU A 108 1.92 -22.64 7.38
C GLU A 108 3.21 -23.08 6.67
N LYS A 109 4.38 -22.90 7.28
CA LYS A 109 5.67 -23.55 6.95
C LYS A 109 6.70 -23.19 8.04
N ASP A 110 7.54 -24.15 8.41
CA ASP A 110 8.53 -24.01 9.49
C ASP A 110 9.85 -23.35 9.05
N ASP A 111 9.92 -22.84 7.82
CA ASP A 111 11.10 -22.12 7.35
C ASP A 111 11.12 -20.67 7.88
N ILE A 112 12.16 -20.38 8.66
CA ILE A 112 12.47 -19.05 9.20
C ILE A 112 12.59 -18.00 8.09
N GLU A 113 13.05 -18.40 6.89
CA GLU A 113 13.14 -17.53 5.72
C GLU A 113 11.77 -17.13 5.18
N GLU A 114 10.81 -18.05 5.16
CA GLU A 114 9.47 -17.77 4.64
C GLU A 114 8.66 -16.88 5.60
N ARG A 115 8.89 -17.00 6.91
CA ARG A 115 8.35 -16.07 7.93
C ARG A 115 8.89 -14.65 7.80
N ARG A 116 10.02 -14.46 7.11
CA ARG A 116 10.61 -13.14 6.82
C ARG A 116 10.20 -12.61 5.45
N ARG A 117 9.45 -13.38 4.66
CA ARG A 117 8.98 -12.93 3.36
C ARG A 117 7.97 -11.80 3.55
N GLU A 118 8.31 -10.64 3.02
CA GLU A 118 7.46 -9.47 3.09
C GLU A 118 6.28 -9.62 2.13
N LEU A 119 5.11 -9.91 2.70
CA LEU A 119 3.83 -9.91 2.01
C LEU A 119 3.04 -8.65 2.36
N LEU A 120 2.46 -8.03 1.34
CA LEU A 120 1.80 -6.73 1.44
C LEU A 120 0.37 -6.80 0.90
N GLY A 121 -0.58 -6.26 1.65
CA GLY A 121 -1.96 -6.01 1.23
C GLY A 121 -2.12 -4.63 0.59
N CYS A 122 -3.20 -4.41 -0.16
CA CYS A 122 -3.47 -3.11 -0.78
C CYS A 122 -4.54 -2.33 0.01
N TRP A 123 -4.12 -1.23 0.66
CA TRP A 123 -5.06 -0.32 1.33
C TRP A 123 -6.00 0.37 0.37
N ILE A 124 -5.62 0.63 -0.88
CA ILE A 124 -6.50 1.30 -1.84
C ILE A 124 -7.67 0.40 -2.22
N CYS A 125 -7.41 -0.84 -2.66
CA CYS A 125 -8.48 -1.82 -2.92
C CYS A 125 -9.37 -2.03 -1.68
N TRP A 126 -8.80 -2.07 -0.48
CA TRP A 126 -9.59 -2.34 0.71
C TRP A 126 -10.39 -1.11 1.20
N GLU A 127 -9.77 0.07 1.30
CA GLU A 127 -10.44 1.28 1.79
C GLU A 127 -11.42 1.85 0.76
N TYR A 128 -11.05 1.90 -0.53
CA TYR A 128 -11.83 2.58 -1.57
C TYR A 128 -12.74 1.62 -2.35
N GLU A 129 -12.25 0.43 -2.69
CA GLU A 129 -13.01 -0.54 -3.49
C GLU A 129 -13.74 -1.57 -2.62
N GLN A 130 -13.47 -1.61 -1.31
CA GLN A 130 -13.99 -2.62 -0.36
C GLN A 130 -13.68 -4.07 -0.77
N VAL A 131 -12.54 -4.27 -1.44
CA VAL A 131 -12.07 -5.58 -1.91
C VAL A 131 -10.76 -5.95 -1.23
N TRP A 132 -10.72 -7.13 -0.61
CA TRP A 132 -9.47 -7.75 -0.19
C TRP A 132 -8.83 -8.50 -1.35
N ARG A 133 -7.65 -8.05 -1.78
CA ARG A 133 -6.79 -8.78 -2.71
C ARG A 133 -5.90 -9.74 -1.91
N GLU A 134 -5.56 -10.88 -2.50
CA GLU A 134 -4.57 -11.78 -1.90
C GLU A 134 -3.25 -11.03 -1.65
N PRO A 135 -2.56 -11.29 -0.51
CA PRO A 135 -1.29 -10.65 -0.21
C PRO A 135 -0.27 -10.88 -1.32
N MET A 136 0.47 -9.82 -1.65
CA MET A 136 1.43 -9.81 -2.74
C MET A 136 2.85 -9.73 -2.21
N GLU A 137 3.79 -10.33 -2.94
CA GLU A 137 5.21 -10.03 -2.76
C GLU A 137 5.50 -8.58 -3.14
N VAL A 138 6.58 -8.02 -2.59
CA VAL A 138 6.98 -6.62 -2.79
C VAL A 138 6.93 -6.18 -4.26
N GLN A 139 7.52 -6.95 -5.17
CA GLN A 139 7.54 -6.63 -6.60
C GLN A 139 6.14 -6.52 -7.21
N GLU A 140 5.25 -7.48 -6.89
CA GLU A 140 3.87 -7.48 -7.38
C GLU A 140 3.03 -6.40 -6.73
N TRP A 141 3.25 -6.13 -5.44
CA TRP A 141 2.59 -5.03 -4.74
C TRP A 141 2.96 -3.68 -5.37
N TYR A 142 4.23 -3.43 -5.69
CA TYR A 142 4.62 -2.20 -6.38
C TYR A 142 4.05 -2.09 -7.80
N LYS A 143 3.99 -3.19 -8.57
CA LYS A 143 3.29 -3.21 -9.87
C LYS A 143 1.80 -2.87 -9.70
N HIS A 144 1.17 -3.40 -8.67
CA HIS A 144 -0.24 -3.13 -8.35
C HIS A 144 -0.46 -1.68 -7.93
N MET A 145 0.37 -1.13 -7.03
CA MET A 145 0.31 0.27 -6.63
C MET A 145 0.55 1.22 -7.81
N ARG A 146 1.45 0.87 -8.73
CA ARG A 146 1.65 1.63 -9.97
C ARG A 146 0.35 1.73 -10.77
N ARG A 147 -0.43 0.67 -10.87
CA ARG A 147 -1.73 0.71 -11.57
C ARG A 147 -2.67 1.74 -10.93
N HIS A 148 -2.82 1.71 -9.60
CA HIS A 148 -3.66 2.69 -8.90
C HIS A 148 -3.22 4.14 -9.18
N PHE A 149 -1.92 4.43 -9.04
CA PHE A 149 -1.46 5.82 -9.13
C PHE A 149 -1.26 6.32 -10.56
N PHE A 150 -0.73 5.48 -11.45
CA PHE A 150 -0.38 5.88 -12.82
C PHE A 150 -1.55 5.68 -13.79
N VAL A 151 -2.29 4.57 -13.69
CA VAL A 151 -3.32 4.20 -14.66
C VAL A 151 -4.69 4.68 -14.19
N GLU A 152 -5.05 4.42 -12.93
CA GLU A 152 -6.39 4.71 -12.40
C GLU A 152 -6.51 6.14 -11.85
N GLY A 153 -5.40 6.85 -11.68
CA GLY A 153 -5.37 8.27 -11.35
C GLY A 153 -5.54 8.60 -9.85
N TYR A 154 -5.38 7.61 -8.96
CA TYR A 154 -5.30 7.89 -7.53
C TYR A 154 -4.12 8.83 -7.24
N ARG A 155 -4.38 9.92 -6.52
CA ARG A 155 -3.36 10.95 -6.26
C ARG A 155 -2.73 10.76 -4.89
N ILE A 156 -1.41 10.86 -4.80
CA ILE A 156 -0.69 10.79 -3.52
C ILE A 156 -0.65 12.18 -2.86
N CYS A 157 -0.93 12.26 -1.56
CA CYS A 157 -0.72 13.45 -0.78
C CYS A 157 0.78 13.59 -0.51
N THR A 158 1.41 14.65 -1.03
CA THR A 158 2.84 14.90 -0.88
C THR A 158 3.10 15.96 0.18
N GLY A 159 4.13 15.73 0.98
CA GLY A 159 4.64 16.71 1.93
C GLY A 159 5.64 17.66 1.27
N LYS A 160 6.22 18.56 2.07
CA LYS A 160 7.23 19.54 1.61
C LYS A 160 8.44 18.91 0.92
N THR A 161 8.76 17.67 1.27
CA THR A 161 9.92 16.93 0.74
C THR A 161 9.59 16.13 -0.53
N GLY A 162 8.36 16.23 -1.06
CA GLY A 162 7.91 15.44 -2.22
C GLY A 162 7.49 14.01 -1.88
N ALA A 163 7.87 13.49 -0.71
CA ALA A 163 7.46 12.16 -0.25
C ALA A 163 5.98 12.11 0.14
N MET A 164 5.39 10.92 0.04
CA MET A 164 4.05 10.63 0.54
C MET A 164 3.92 11.04 2.01
N GLN A 165 2.94 11.90 2.29
CA GLN A 165 2.73 12.50 3.59
C GLN A 165 1.81 11.65 4.45
N ARG A 166 2.12 11.62 5.74
CA ARG A 166 1.29 11.02 6.77
C ARG A 166 -0.08 11.67 6.87
N ARG A 167 -1.15 10.89 7.03
CA ARG A 167 -2.50 11.46 7.20
C ARG A 167 -2.57 12.45 8.36
N ARG A 168 -1.97 12.14 9.52
CA ARG A 168 -1.89 13.04 10.69
C ARG A 168 -1.16 14.36 10.44
N ASN A 169 -0.31 14.41 9.41
CA ASN A 169 0.43 15.62 9.05
C ASN A 169 -0.33 16.46 8.00
N CYS A 170 -1.34 15.89 7.35
CA CYS A 170 -2.17 16.60 6.38
C CYS A 170 -3.19 17.47 7.13
N ARG A 171 -3.19 18.77 6.87
CA ARG A 171 -4.07 19.74 7.56
C ARG A 171 -5.48 19.81 6.99
N LEU A 172 -5.76 19.08 5.91
CA LEU A 172 -7.06 19.06 5.27
C LEU A 172 -7.93 17.98 5.93
N GLY A 173 -9.05 18.38 6.53
CA GLY A 173 -9.99 17.46 7.17
C GLY A 173 -10.54 16.39 6.23
N SER A 174 -10.75 16.73 4.96
CA SER A 174 -11.31 15.88 3.91
C SER A 174 -10.38 15.76 2.69
N CYS A 175 -9.07 15.58 2.92
CA CYS A 175 -8.11 15.41 1.81
C CYS A 175 -8.50 14.19 0.93
N PRO A 176 -8.74 14.37 -0.38
CA PRO A 176 -9.14 13.28 -1.28
C PRO A 176 -7.96 12.43 -1.77
N LYS A 177 -6.72 12.80 -1.40
CA LYS A 177 -5.50 12.11 -1.84
C LYS A 177 -5.18 10.91 -0.93
N ILE A 178 -4.42 9.95 -1.44
CA ILE A 178 -3.87 8.82 -0.71
C ILE A 178 -2.75 9.28 0.21
N HIS A 179 -2.80 8.89 1.47
CA HIS A 179 -1.78 9.17 2.49
C HIS A 179 -1.12 7.89 2.92
N SER A 180 0.09 7.98 3.48
CA SER A 180 0.54 6.97 4.42
C SER A 180 -0.22 7.20 5.71
#